data_AF-A0A2T3KM18-F1
#
_entry.id   AF-A0A2T3KM18-F1
#
_cell.length_a   1.000
_cell.length_b   1.000
_cell.length_c   1.000
_cell.angle_alpha   90.00
_cell.angle_beta   90.00
_cell.angle_gamma   90.00
#
_symmetry.space_group_name_H-M   'P 1'
#
loop_
_entity.id
_entity.type
_entity.pdbx_description
1 polymer ?
#
loop_
_entity_poly.entity_id
_entity_poly.type
_entity_poly.pdbx_seq_one_letter_code
_entity_poly.pdbx_strand_id
1 'polypeptide(L)'
;MDTMNTTHELPAFMIHQSFRYVIGRRSYAVTDWVSWAIENWGRVPEQSKRIIMTEVEERLTQVDFCQGTDDDLIVVTNSDSTPFGDDVDLGQWLRLRNLWTKDC
;
A
#
# COMPACT_ATOMS: atom_id res chain seq x y z
N MET A 1 -31.71 17.23 -9.83
CA MET A 1 -31.65 16.52 -8.54
C MET A 1 -30.31 15.82 -8.50
N ASP A 2 -29.27 16.53 -8.06
CA ASP A 2 -27.96 15.93 -7.80
C ASP A 2 -27.98 15.35 -6.39
N THR A 3 -28.21 14.05 -6.27
CA THR A 3 -27.86 13.30 -5.07
C THR A 3 -26.34 13.27 -5.00
N MET A 4 -25.76 14.30 -4.38
CA MET A 4 -24.36 14.31 -3.97
C MET A 4 -24.12 13.05 -3.14
N ASN A 5 -23.39 12.10 -3.72
CA ASN A 5 -22.84 10.96 -3.04
C ASN A 5 -21.74 11.49 -2.10
N THR A 6 -22.14 12.09 -0.98
CA THR A 6 -21.25 12.54 0.09
C THR A 6 -20.74 11.31 0.83
N THR A 7 -19.87 10.54 0.19
CA THR A 7 -18.98 9.63 0.91
C THR A 7 -18.14 10.53 1.81
N HIS A 8 -18.46 10.55 3.10
CA HIS A 8 -17.70 11.33 4.08
C HIS A 8 -16.21 11.07 3.91
N GLU A 9 -15.41 12.13 3.73
CA GLU A 9 -13.96 12.02 3.72
C GLU A 9 -13.52 11.33 5.01
N LEU A 10 -12.83 10.19 4.89
CA LEU A 10 -12.36 9.46 6.06
C LEU A 10 -11.39 10.36 6.85
N PRO A 11 -11.57 10.51 8.17
CA PRO A 11 -10.61 11.22 8.99
C PRO A 11 -9.20 10.64 8.84
N ALA A 12 -8.17 11.49 8.81
CA ALA A 12 -6.78 11.07 8.58
C ALA A 12 -6.32 9.95 9.54
N PHE A 13 -6.75 9.97 10.80
CA PHE A 13 -6.41 8.92 11.76
C PHE A 13 -6.98 7.55 11.38
N MET A 14 -8.16 7.48 10.75
CA MET A 14 -8.75 6.23 10.27
C MET A 14 -8.00 5.68 9.06
N ILE A 15 -7.57 6.57 8.16
CA ILE A 15 -6.71 6.20 7.03
C ILE A 15 -5.40 5.59 7.56
N HIS A 16 -4.73 6.24 8.51
CA HIS A 16 -3.47 5.75 9.07
C HIS A 16 -3.65 4.44 9.87
N GLN A 17 -4.71 4.32 10.68
CA GLN A 17 -4.96 3.10 11.45
C GLN A 17 -5.30 1.91 10.55
N SER A 18 -6.19 2.10 9.56
CA SER A 18 -6.53 1.04 8.61
C SER A 18 -5.32 0.62 7.78
N PHE A 19 -4.51 1.57 7.31
CA PHE A 19 -3.24 1.30 6.64
C PHE A 19 -2.31 0.44 7.50
N ARG A 20 -2.00 0.89 8.72
CA ARG A 20 -1.10 0.17 9.65
C ARG A 20 -1.65 -1.17 10.09
N TYR A 21 -2.97 -1.34 10.07
CA TYR A 21 -3.60 -2.62 10.34
C TYR A 21 -3.35 -3.63 9.22
N VAL A 22 -3.42 -3.21 7.94
CA VAL A 22 -3.30 -4.12 6.80
C VAL A 22 -1.85 -4.35 6.36
N ILE A 23 -0.95 -3.39 6.56
CA ILE A 23 0.44 -3.54 6.12
C ILE A 23 1.15 -4.66 6.90
N GLY A 24 1.76 -5.62 6.18
CA GLY A 24 2.37 -6.81 6.78
C GLY A 24 1.39 -7.97 7.03
N ARG A 25 0.11 -7.83 6.67
CA ARG A 25 -0.86 -8.94 6.76
C ARG A 25 -0.92 -9.75 5.49
N ARG A 26 -1.16 -11.05 5.65
CA ARG A 26 -1.45 -12.02 4.59
C ARG A 26 -2.95 -12.19 4.45
N SER A 27 -3.65 -11.21 3.87
CA SER A 27 -5.12 -11.24 3.81
C SER A 27 -5.68 -10.38 2.68
N TYR A 28 -6.88 -10.74 2.20
CA TYR A 28 -7.63 -9.96 1.22
C TYR A 28 -7.83 -8.48 1.61
N ALA A 29 -7.76 -8.15 2.91
CA ALA A 29 -7.83 -6.78 3.40
C ALA A 29 -6.72 -5.87 2.81
N VAL A 30 -5.55 -6.42 2.44
CA VAL A 30 -4.51 -5.67 1.73
C VAL A 30 -5.00 -5.25 0.35
N THR A 31 -5.56 -6.19 -0.41
CA THR A 31 -6.08 -5.93 -1.76
C THR A 31 -7.24 -4.93 -1.74
N ASP A 32 -8.17 -5.07 -0.79
CA ASP A 32 -9.29 -4.15 -0.63
C ASP A 32 -8.80 -2.74 -0.26
N TRP A 33 -7.86 -2.64 0.68
CA TRP A 33 -7.32 -1.36 1.13
C TRP A 33 -6.55 -0.65 0.01
N VAL A 34 -5.70 -1.37 -0.73
CA VAL A 34 -4.93 -0.80 -1.85
C VAL A 34 -5.87 -0.38 -2.98
N SER A 35 -6.88 -1.17 -3.30
CA SER A 35 -7.87 -0.80 -4.34
C SER A 35 -8.63 0.47 -3.95
N TRP A 36 -9.11 0.54 -2.70
CA TRP A 36 -9.72 1.76 -2.17
C TRP A 36 -8.76 2.96 -2.22
N ALA A 37 -7.50 2.76 -1.83
CA ALA A 37 -6.50 3.83 -1.81
C ALA A 37 -6.22 4.37 -3.21
N ILE A 38 -6.10 3.50 -4.23
CA ILE A 38 -5.89 3.91 -5.63
C ILE A 38 -7.08 4.72 -6.15
N GLU A 39 -8.31 4.25 -5.91
CA GLU A 39 -9.53 4.93 -6.37
C GLU A 39 -9.73 6.30 -5.72
N ASN A 40 -9.27 6.44 -4.48
CA ASN A 40 -9.48 7.66 -3.68
C ASN A 40 -8.21 8.49 -3.53
N TRP A 41 -7.09 8.11 -4.17
CA TRP A 41 -5.77 8.69 -3.89
C TRP A 41 -5.77 10.21 -4.04
N GLY A 42 -6.39 10.73 -5.09
CA GLY A 42 -6.52 12.18 -5.32
C GLY A 42 -7.27 12.95 -4.23
N ARG A 43 -8.06 12.27 -3.39
CA ARG A 43 -8.80 12.85 -2.25
C ARG A 43 -8.11 12.63 -0.91
N VAL A 44 -7.12 11.75 -0.83
CA VAL A 44 -6.37 11.52 0.40
C VAL A 44 -5.58 12.79 0.74
N PRO A 45 -5.60 13.27 2.00
CA PRO A 45 -4.80 14.43 2.39
C PRO A 45 -3.32 14.22 2.10
N GLU A 46 -2.65 15.27 1.62
CA GLU A 46 -1.26 15.17 1.16
C GLU A 46 -0.28 14.76 2.28
N GLN A 47 -0.58 15.15 3.52
CA GLN A 47 0.17 14.69 4.69
C GLN A 47 -0.01 13.18 4.93
N SER A 48 -1.22 12.65 4.74
CA SER A 48 -1.50 11.23 4.88
C SER A 48 -0.81 10.40 3.81
N LYS A 49 -0.84 10.85 2.56
CA LYS A 49 -0.09 10.20 1.46
C LYS A 49 1.40 10.10 1.79
N ARG A 50 2.00 11.20 2.25
CA ARG A 50 3.42 11.22 2.67
C ARG A 50 3.72 10.21 3.78
N ILE A 51 2.91 10.17 4.84
CA ILE A 51 3.08 9.21 5.94
C ILE A 51 3.02 7.77 5.43
N ILE A 52 1.99 7.45 4.63
CA ILE A 52 1.80 6.11 4.05
C ILE A 52 3.02 5.74 3.20
N MET A 53 3.45 6.62 2.31
CA MET A 53 4.56 6.35 1.39
C MET A 53 5.89 6.20 2.11
N THR A 54 6.19 7.06 3.09
CA THR A 54 7.37 6.89 3.95
C THR A 54 7.38 5.52 4.61
N GLU A 55 6.25 5.11 5.21
CA GLU A 55 6.15 3.80 5.87
C GLU A 55 6.20 2.60 4.91
N VAL A 56 5.78 2.78 3.65
CA VAL A 56 5.93 1.77 2.58
C VAL A 56 7.39 1.67 2.17
N GLU A 57 8.09 2.78 1.89
CA GLU A 57 9.52 2.76 1.55
C GLU A 57 10.35 2.15 2.70
N GLU A 58 10.09 2.54 3.95
CA GLU A 58 10.78 1.98 5.13
C GLU A 58 10.63 0.46 5.23
N ARG A 59 9.49 -0.10 4.83
CA ARG A 59 9.29 -1.56 4.80
C ARG A 59 9.90 -2.22 3.57
N LEU A 60 9.92 -1.53 2.42
CA LEU A 60 10.61 -2.01 1.22
C LEU A 60 12.11 -2.17 1.45
N THR A 61 12.73 -1.33 2.30
CA THR A 61 14.15 -1.51 2.67
C THR A 61 14.43 -2.77 3.49
N GLN A 62 13.40 -3.39 4.07
CA GLN A 62 13.48 -4.65 4.83
C GLN A 62 13.20 -5.87 3.95
N VAL A 63 12.83 -5.66 2.69
CA VAL A 63 12.61 -6.74 1.72
C VAL A 63 13.91 -6.98 0.98
N ASP A 64 14.47 -8.18 1.17
CA ASP A 64 15.57 -8.66 0.35
C ASP A 64 15.02 -9.11 -1.01
N PHE A 65 15.39 -8.36 -2.04
CA PHE A 65 14.99 -8.61 -3.41
C PHE A 65 16.09 -9.37 -4.14
N CYS A 66 15.72 -10.49 -4.76
CA CYS A 66 16.61 -11.19 -5.70
C CYS A 66 16.02 -11.10 -7.11
N GLN A 67 16.89 -10.92 -8.10
CA GLN A 67 16.50 -11.08 -9.50
C GLN A 67 16.17 -12.55 -9.75
N GLY A 68 14.92 -12.82 -10.11
CA GLY A 68 14.50 -14.11 -10.64
C GLY A 68 15.10 -14.34 -12.03
N THR A 69 14.93 -15.57 -12.54
CA THR A 69 15.43 -15.99 -13.85
C THR A 69 14.73 -15.29 -15.03
N ASP A 70 13.56 -14.68 -14.81
CA ASP A 70 12.68 -14.11 -15.84
C ASP A 70 12.31 -12.63 -15.58
N ASP A 71 13.26 -11.80 -15.12
CA ASP A 71 13.06 -10.37 -14.76
C ASP A 71 12.04 -10.08 -13.63
N ASP A 72 11.38 -11.11 -13.09
CA ASP A 72 10.52 -10.99 -11.92
C ASP A 72 11.37 -10.78 -10.65
N LEU A 73 10.96 -9.80 -9.83
CA LEU A 73 11.50 -9.59 -8.50
C LEU A 73 10.97 -10.67 -7.55
N ILE A 74 11.86 -11.56 -7.11
CA ILE A 74 11.53 -12.59 -6.13
C ILE A 74 11.89 -12.06 -4.74
N VAL A 75 10.94 -12.16 -3.81
CA VAL A 75 11.16 -11.87 -2.40
C VAL A 75 11.94 -13.03 -1.79
N VAL A 76 13.14 -12.75 -1.29
CA VAL A 76 13.93 -13.75 -0.56
C VAL A 76 13.88 -13.40 0.91
N THR A 77 12.96 -14.00 1.66
CA THR A 77 12.94 -13.83 3.11
C THR A 77 13.66 -14.99 3.79
N ASN A 78 14.53 -14.67 4.74
CA ASN A 78 15.12 -15.66 5.65
C ASN A 78 14.17 -16.01 6.82
N SER A 79 12.89 -15.59 6.75
CA SER A 79 11.92 -15.64 7.83
C SER A 79 10.52 -15.95 7.31
N ASP A 80 9.74 -16.71 8.08
CA ASP A 80 8.34 -17.08 7.81
C ASP A 80 7.37 -15.88 7.77
N SER A 81 7.83 -14.66 8.12
CA SER A 81 7.10 -13.41 7.95
C SER A 81 7.86 -12.42 7.07
N THR A 82 7.24 -11.98 5.98
CA THR A 82 7.77 -10.86 5.18
C THR A 82 7.23 -9.53 5.72
N PRO A 83 7.92 -8.39 5.51
CA PRO A 83 7.47 -7.06 5.95
C PRO A 83 6.10 -6.62 5.41
N PHE A 84 5.63 -7.24 4.32
CA PHE A 84 4.38 -6.88 3.64
C PHE A 84 3.30 -7.97 3.66
N GLY A 85 3.62 -9.19 4.08
CA GLY A 85 2.71 -10.34 3.99
C GLY A 85 3.31 -11.44 3.12
N ASP A 86 2.66 -11.77 2.00
CA ASP A 86 3.21 -12.65 0.95
C ASP A 86 3.52 -11.82 -0.32
N ASP A 87 4.06 -12.46 -1.36
CA ASP A 87 4.43 -11.81 -2.64
C ASP A 87 3.25 -11.04 -3.28
N VAL A 88 2.04 -11.59 -3.15
CA VAL A 88 0.80 -10.96 -3.64
C VAL A 88 0.55 -9.62 -2.95
N ASP A 89 0.81 -9.53 -1.65
CA ASP A 89 0.62 -8.31 -0.88
C ASP A 89 1.66 -7.27 -1.29
N LEU A 90 2.92 -7.67 -1.46
CA LEU A 90 3.99 -6.80 -1.96
C LEU A 90 3.64 -6.20 -3.32
N GLY A 91 3.09 -7.00 -4.24
CA GLY A 91 2.62 -6.54 -5.55
C GLY A 91 1.58 -5.42 -5.44
N GLN A 92 0.67 -5.48 -4.46
CA GLN A 92 -0.31 -4.42 -4.21
C GLN A 92 0.36 -3.13 -3.71
N TRP A 93 1.34 -3.23 -2.82
CA TRP A 93 2.07 -2.06 -2.33
C TRP A 93 2.93 -1.40 -3.41
N LEU A 94 3.57 -2.18 -4.29
CA LEU A 94 4.28 -1.66 -5.45
C LEU A 94 3.34 -0.97 -6.45
N ARG A 95 2.14 -1.51 -6.65
CA ARG A 95 1.10 -0.87 -7.47
C ARG A 95 0.70 0.50 -6.91
N LEU A 96 0.50 0.60 -5.60
CA LEU A 96 0.19 1.87 -4.93
C LEU A 96 1.36 2.87 -5.02
N ARG A 97 2.59 2.40 -4.79
CA ARG A 97 3.82 3.20 -4.91
C ARG A 97 3.99 3.79 -6.31
N ASN A 98 3.73 3.01 -7.36
CA ASN A 98 3.82 3.46 -8.75
C ASN A 98 2.81 4.55 -9.11
N LEU A 99 1.75 4.73 -8.31
CA LEU A 99 0.82 5.85 -8.47
C LEU A 99 1.45 7.14 -7.93
N TRP A 100 2.10 7.07 -6.76
CA TRP A 100 2.75 8.20 -6.11
C TRP A 100 3.95 8.75 -6.89
N THR A 101 4.77 7.88 -7.49
CA THR A 101 5.91 8.30 -8.31
C THR A 101 5.53 8.99 -9.61
N LYS A 102 4.26 8.87 -10.06
CA LYS A 102 3.74 9.61 -11.22
C LYS A 102 3.20 11.00 -10.88
N ASP A 103 2.86 11.23 -9.61
CA ASP A 103 2.30 12.49 -9.11
C ASP A 103 3.39 13.47 -8.61
N CYS A 104 4.65 13.01 -8.46
CA CYS A 104 5.82 13.83 -8.11
C CYS A 104 6.60 14.26 -9.36
#